data_AF-A0A0K2RKZ5-F1
#
_entry.id   AF-A0A0K2RKZ5-F1
#
_cell.length_a   1.000
_cell.length_b   1.000
_cell.length_c   1.000
_cell.angle_alpha   90.00
_cell.angle_beta   90.00
_cell.angle_gamma   90.00
#
_symmetry.space_group_name_H-M   'P 1'
#
loop_
_entity.id
_entity.type
_entity.pdbx_description
1 polymer ?
#
loop_
_entity_poly.entity_id
_entity_poly.type
_entity_poly.pdbx_seq_one_letter_code
_entity_poly.pdbx_strand_id
1 'polypeptide(L)'
;MKLGAALFLVSSIGTGLAFSVWDLVFWRLVGGLGIGLASVIAPAYISEISPRQVRGRLASLQQLAITTGIFAALLSDAVLATSAGSAHHALWLGIEAWRWMFIACAVPAAIYGLIAFRLPESPHFLVLNGKEDTARKIFDTLMPGDDTERHIREIRDSIKQDELSTKKGSLRGKAFGLQPVVWIGIILSVLQQFVGINVIFYYSTTLWKAVGFHEQDSLTISVATSVTNILVTLVAIALVDRIGRRPILLAGSIGMAVSLGAMALAFSSATGTGSSVSLSGAWVLWPSLPPTSSW
;
A
#
# COMPACT_ATOMS: atom_id res chain seq x y z
N MET A 1 2.30 -15.12 6.72
CA MET A 1 1.70 -15.02 5.37
C MET A 1 0.36 -15.74 5.26
N LYS A 2 0.30 -17.07 5.48
CA LYS A 2 -0.94 -17.87 5.35
C LYS A 2 -2.13 -17.32 6.17
N LEU A 3 -1.89 -16.98 7.44
CA LEU A 3 -2.92 -16.37 8.30
C LEU A 3 -3.42 -15.02 7.75
N GLY A 4 -2.51 -14.16 7.29
CA GLY A 4 -2.88 -12.87 6.68
C GLY A 4 -3.73 -13.05 5.43
N ALA A 5 -3.39 -14.02 4.57
CA ALA A 5 -4.19 -14.36 3.39
C ALA A 5 -5.59 -14.85 3.75
N ALA A 6 -5.71 -15.73 4.76
CA ALA A 6 -6.98 -16.24 5.22
C ALA A 6 -7.86 -15.13 5.82
N LEU A 7 -7.29 -14.28 6.68
CA LEU A 7 -8.00 -13.14 7.27
C LEU A 7 -8.49 -12.17 6.19
N PHE A 8 -7.66 -11.90 5.17
CA PHE A 8 -8.03 -11.01 4.08
C PHE A 8 -9.13 -11.60 3.19
N LEU A 9 -9.06 -12.90 2.88
CA LEU A 9 -10.09 -13.60 2.10
C LEU A 9 -11.44 -13.65 2.83
N VAL A 10 -11.42 -14.01 4.12
CA VAL A 10 -12.64 -14.05 4.94
C VAL A 10 -13.22 -12.66 5.13
N SER A 11 -12.39 -11.65 5.37
CA SER A 11 -12.83 -10.25 5.48
C SER A 11 -13.46 -9.73 4.18
N SER A 12 -12.89 -10.05 3.03
CA SER A 12 -13.42 -9.64 1.71
C SER A 12 -14.83 -10.19 1.46
N ILE A 13 -15.03 -11.50 1.69
CA ILE A 13 -16.33 -12.14 1.55
C ILE A 13 -17.32 -11.63 2.61
N GLY A 14 -16.87 -11.55 3.87
CA GLY A 14 -17.69 -11.06 4.98
C GLY A 14 -18.17 -9.62 4.78
N THR A 15 -17.31 -8.74 4.30
CA THR A 15 -17.68 -7.34 3.98
C THR A 15 -18.70 -7.29 2.84
N GLY A 16 -18.54 -8.12 1.81
CA GLY A 16 -19.49 -8.22 0.70
C GLY A 16 -20.87 -8.78 1.09
N LEU A 17 -20.94 -9.53 2.20
CA LEU A 17 -22.17 -10.11 2.71
C LEU A 17 -22.76 -9.33 3.91
N ALA A 18 -22.11 -8.26 4.36
CA ALA A 18 -22.42 -7.59 5.63
C ALA A 18 -23.85 -7.04 5.72
N PHE A 19 -24.59 -7.42 6.76
CA PHE A 19 -26.01 -7.07 6.94
C PHE A 19 -26.25 -5.82 7.80
N SER A 20 -25.22 -5.35 8.50
CA SER A 20 -25.28 -4.22 9.42
C SER A 20 -23.98 -3.43 9.40
N VAL A 21 -24.03 -2.16 9.80
CA VAL A 21 -22.83 -1.32 9.95
C VAL A 21 -21.84 -1.92 10.94
N TRP A 22 -22.32 -2.50 12.05
CA TRP A 22 -21.45 -3.15 13.04
C TRP A 22 -20.73 -4.37 12.47
N ASP A 23 -21.42 -5.13 11.63
CA ASP A 23 -20.87 -6.30 10.92
C ASP A 23 -19.79 -5.84 9.91
N LEU A 24 -20.06 -4.77 9.16
CA LEU A 24 -19.09 -4.16 8.24
C LEU A 24 -17.84 -3.68 8.99
N VAL A 25 -18.00 -3.00 10.13
CA VAL A 25 -16.87 -2.55 10.97
C VAL A 25 -16.05 -3.72 11.47
N PHE A 26 -16.70 -4.80 11.91
CA PHE A 26 -16.01 -6.02 12.34
C PHE A 26 -15.18 -6.63 11.21
N TRP A 27 -15.75 -6.82 10.01
CA TRP A 27 -15.00 -7.36 8.88
C TRP A 27 -13.87 -6.44 8.42
N ARG A 28 -14.03 -5.12 8.49
CA ARG A 28 -12.96 -4.15 8.24
C ARG A 28 -11.82 -4.27 9.25
N LEU A 29 -12.13 -4.51 10.52
CA LEU A 29 -11.12 -4.79 11.55
C LEU A 29 -10.32 -6.05 11.24
N VAL A 30 -11.00 -7.14 10.88
CA VAL A 30 -10.37 -8.40 10.49
C VAL A 30 -9.47 -8.23 9.26
N GLY A 31 -9.95 -7.49 8.25
CA GLY A 31 -9.18 -7.18 7.05
C GLY A 31 -7.96 -6.31 7.35
N GLY A 32 -8.11 -5.32 8.23
CA GLY A 32 -7.02 -4.46 8.69
C GLY A 32 -5.92 -5.24 9.43
N LEU A 33 -6.29 -6.20 10.28
CA LEU A 33 -5.34 -7.11 10.91
C LEU A 33 -4.59 -7.96 9.87
N GLY A 34 -5.30 -8.45 8.86
CA GLY A 34 -4.71 -9.19 7.73
C GLY A 34 -3.65 -8.37 6.98
N ILE A 35 -4.00 -7.14 6.60
CA ILE A 35 -3.09 -6.20 5.92
C ILE A 35 -1.90 -5.84 6.82
N GLY A 36 -2.12 -5.59 8.12
CA GLY A 36 -1.06 -5.28 9.08
C GLY A 36 -0.05 -6.42 9.25
N LEU A 37 -0.53 -7.67 9.29
CA LEU A 37 0.36 -8.83 9.30
C LEU A 37 1.13 -8.97 7.99
N ALA A 38 0.47 -8.77 6.84
CA ALA A 38 1.11 -8.87 5.54
C ALA A 38 2.17 -7.77 5.33
N SER A 39 1.93 -6.54 5.78
CA SER A 39 2.83 -5.39 5.60
C SER A 39 4.13 -5.52 6.39
N VAL A 40 4.12 -6.24 7.52
CA VAL A 40 5.33 -6.52 8.31
C VAL A 40 6.05 -7.77 7.79
N ILE A 41 5.32 -8.83 7.48
CA ILE A 41 5.92 -10.12 7.10
C ILE A 41 6.50 -10.10 5.69
N ALA A 42 5.87 -9.41 4.73
CA ALA A 42 6.33 -9.43 3.35
C ALA A 42 7.73 -8.80 3.15
N PRO A 43 8.03 -7.58 3.65
CA PRO A 43 9.37 -7.01 3.55
C PRO A 43 10.41 -7.85 4.30
N ALA A 44 10.07 -8.36 5.47
CA ALA A 44 10.96 -9.20 6.28
C ALA A 44 11.34 -10.47 5.50
N TYR A 45 10.36 -11.21 4.99
CA TYR A 45 10.57 -12.41 4.21
C TYR A 45 11.38 -12.14 2.94
N ILE A 46 11.06 -11.07 2.20
CA ILE A 46 11.87 -10.65 1.04
C ILE A 46 13.31 -10.40 1.49
N SER A 47 13.55 -9.68 2.58
CA SER A 47 14.90 -9.37 3.04
C SER A 47 15.70 -10.60 3.45
N GLU A 48 15.03 -11.63 3.99
CA GLU A 48 15.66 -12.85 4.50
C GLU A 48 15.98 -13.86 3.40
N ILE A 49 15.12 -13.95 2.37
CA ILE A 49 15.28 -14.90 1.26
C ILE A 49 16.10 -14.35 0.09
N SER A 50 16.22 -13.03 0.00
CA SER A 50 16.86 -12.37 -1.15
C SER A 50 18.38 -12.31 -1.06
N PRO A 51 19.10 -12.64 -2.15
CA PRO A 51 20.53 -12.36 -2.27
C PRO A 51 20.84 -10.88 -2.03
N ARG A 52 22.00 -10.60 -1.44
CA ARG A 52 22.44 -9.23 -1.14
C ARG A 52 22.41 -8.32 -2.38
N GLN A 53 22.73 -8.84 -3.57
CA GLN A 53 22.79 -8.02 -4.79
C GLN A 53 21.42 -7.58 -5.32
N VAL A 54 20.36 -8.38 -5.13
CA VAL A 54 19.02 -8.10 -5.69
C VAL A 54 17.99 -7.70 -4.65
N ARG A 55 18.35 -7.68 -3.37
CA ARG A 55 17.45 -7.33 -2.25
C ARG A 55 16.76 -5.98 -2.45
N GLY A 56 17.49 -4.97 -2.94
CA GLY A 56 16.92 -3.64 -3.25
C GLY A 56 15.84 -3.70 -4.33
N ARG A 57 16.10 -4.46 -5.40
CA ARG A 57 15.16 -4.67 -6.51
C ARG A 57 13.92 -5.46 -6.09
N LEU A 58 14.07 -6.46 -5.23
CA LEU A 58 12.94 -7.23 -4.73
C LEU A 58 12.07 -6.41 -3.75
N ALA A 59 12.70 -5.55 -2.95
CA ALA A 59 11.97 -4.59 -2.12
C ALA A 59 11.19 -3.55 -2.96
N SER A 60 11.74 -3.10 -4.08
CA SER A 60 11.03 -2.17 -4.97
C SER A 60 9.87 -2.83 -5.74
N LEU A 61 10.00 -4.11 -6.11
CA LEU A 61 8.88 -4.88 -6.67
C LEU A 61 7.70 -4.98 -5.70
N GLN A 62 7.93 -5.04 -4.39
CA GLN A 62 6.85 -5.00 -3.42
C GLN A 62 6.07 -3.68 -3.51
N GLN A 63 6.75 -2.54 -3.60
CA GLN A 63 6.09 -1.24 -3.75
C GLN A 63 5.30 -1.16 -5.06
N LEU A 64 5.86 -1.69 -6.16
CA LEU A 64 5.16 -1.78 -7.44
C LEU A 64 3.90 -2.66 -7.34
N ALA A 65 3.97 -3.78 -6.61
CA ALA A 65 2.81 -4.63 -6.39
C ALA A 65 1.71 -3.91 -5.60
N ILE A 66 2.07 -3.09 -4.61
CA ILE A 66 1.11 -2.27 -3.86
C ILE A 66 0.43 -1.26 -4.77
N THR A 67 1.19 -0.50 -5.57
CA THR A 67 0.61 0.52 -6.46
C THR A 67 -0.20 -0.08 -7.60
N THR A 68 0.23 -1.23 -8.13
CA THR A 68 -0.54 -2.02 -9.10
C THR A 68 -1.84 -2.55 -8.49
N GLY A 69 -1.81 -3.01 -7.23
CA GLY A 69 -2.99 -3.47 -6.51
C GLY A 69 -4.01 -2.35 -6.30
N ILE A 70 -3.57 -1.15 -5.93
CA ILE A 70 -4.44 0.03 -5.79
C ILE A 70 -5.10 0.37 -7.13
N PHE A 71 -4.34 0.38 -8.22
CA PHE A 71 -4.87 0.61 -9.56
C PHE A 71 -5.88 -0.47 -9.97
N ALA A 72 -5.57 -1.74 -9.76
CA ALA A 72 -6.46 -2.84 -10.09
C ALA A 72 -7.78 -2.75 -9.31
N ALA A 73 -7.72 -2.36 -8.03
CA ALA A 73 -8.92 -2.14 -7.21
C ALA A 73 -9.77 -0.98 -7.74
N LEU A 74 -9.15 0.17 -8.02
CA LEU A 74 -9.88 1.33 -8.55
C LEU A 74 -10.45 1.07 -9.95
N LEU A 75 -9.74 0.30 -10.78
CA LEU A 75 -10.23 -0.14 -12.08
C LEU A 75 -11.41 -1.11 -11.93
N SER A 76 -11.32 -2.09 -11.03
CA SER A 76 -12.45 -3.01 -10.78
C SER A 76 -13.67 -2.27 -10.25
N ASP A 77 -13.46 -1.30 -9.36
CA ASP A 77 -14.54 -0.49 -8.81
C ASP A 77 -15.22 0.35 -9.88
N ALA A 78 -14.45 0.98 -10.77
CA ALA A 78 -14.99 1.71 -11.90
C ALA A 78 -15.80 0.81 -12.84
N VAL A 79 -15.26 -0.36 -13.22
CA VAL A 79 -15.97 -1.30 -14.11
C VAL A 79 -17.27 -1.80 -13.48
N LEU A 80 -17.26 -2.13 -12.19
CA LEU A 80 -18.46 -2.57 -11.47
C LEU A 80 -19.48 -1.44 -11.31
N ALA A 81 -19.05 -0.23 -10.97
CA ALA A 81 -19.96 0.92 -10.87
C ALA A 81 -20.60 1.28 -12.22
N THR A 82 -19.82 1.30 -13.31
CA THR A 82 -20.31 1.64 -14.64
C THR A 82 -21.26 0.56 -15.17
N SER A 83 -20.99 -0.73 -14.91
CA SER A 83 -21.87 -1.82 -15.36
C SER A 83 -23.21 -1.88 -14.63
N ALA A 84 -23.28 -1.47 -13.35
CA ALA A 84 -24.55 -1.30 -12.64
C ALA A 84 -25.23 0.06 -12.88
N GLY A 85 -24.55 1.02 -13.51
CA GLY A 85 -25.01 2.40 -13.63
C GLY A 85 -24.75 3.26 -12.37
N SER A 86 -24.60 2.66 -11.19
CA SER A 86 -24.05 3.31 -9.99
C SER A 86 -23.54 2.26 -9.00
N ALA A 87 -22.76 2.69 -8.01
CA ALA A 87 -22.28 1.81 -6.93
C ALA A 87 -23.42 1.26 -6.03
N HIS A 88 -24.59 1.92 -6.03
CA HIS A 88 -25.76 1.55 -5.24
C HIS A 88 -26.78 0.71 -6.00
N HIS A 89 -26.64 0.59 -7.33
CA HIS A 89 -27.54 -0.23 -8.11
C HIS A 89 -27.21 -1.72 -7.98
N ALA A 90 -28.26 -2.53 -8.04
CA ALA A 90 -28.13 -3.98 -8.08
C ALA A 90 -27.47 -4.41 -9.40
N LEU A 91 -26.46 -5.26 -9.29
CA LEU A 91 -25.66 -5.74 -10.41
C LEU A 91 -26.03 -7.21 -10.68
N TRP A 92 -25.15 -8.16 -10.32
CA TRP A 92 -25.45 -9.58 -10.40
C TRP A 92 -26.07 -10.13 -9.12
N LEU A 93 -26.96 -11.11 -9.28
CA LEU A 93 -27.66 -11.82 -8.20
C LEU A 93 -28.52 -10.91 -7.30
N GLY A 94 -28.91 -9.72 -7.79
CA GLY A 94 -29.64 -8.73 -6.99
C GLY A 94 -28.80 -8.06 -5.90
N ILE A 95 -27.48 -8.23 -5.94
CA ILE A 95 -26.55 -7.66 -4.95
C ILE A 95 -26.05 -6.30 -5.47
N GLU A 96 -25.98 -5.32 -4.58
CA GLU A 96 -25.45 -3.98 -4.88
C GLU A 96 -23.98 -4.03 -5.36
N ALA A 97 -23.64 -3.18 -6.32
CA ALA A 97 -22.31 -3.16 -6.95
C ALA A 97 -21.16 -2.97 -5.94
N TRP A 98 -21.33 -2.14 -4.90
CA TRP A 98 -20.29 -1.92 -3.89
C TRP A 98 -19.92 -3.20 -3.11
N ARG A 99 -20.85 -4.14 -2.94
CA ARG A 99 -20.56 -5.43 -2.30
C ARG A 99 -19.67 -6.28 -3.18
N TRP A 100 -19.92 -6.26 -4.50
CA TRP A 100 -19.06 -6.92 -5.48
C TRP A 100 -17.66 -6.32 -5.52
N MET A 101 -17.51 -5.02 -5.29
CA MET A 101 -16.18 -4.37 -5.16
C MET A 101 -15.37 -5.00 -4.03
N PHE A 102 -15.98 -5.27 -2.87
CA PHE A 102 -15.30 -5.97 -1.78
C PHE A 102 -15.05 -7.45 -2.08
N ILE A 103 -16.00 -8.15 -2.71
CA ILE A 103 -15.86 -9.58 -3.04
C ILE A 103 -14.78 -9.79 -4.10
N ALA A 104 -14.59 -8.85 -5.03
CA ALA A 104 -13.54 -8.93 -6.05
C ALA A 104 -12.14 -9.08 -5.43
N CYS A 105 -11.90 -8.49 -4.25
CA CYS A 105 -10.66 -8.66 -3.50
C CYS A 105 -10.39 -10.11 -3.05
N ALA A 106 -11.41 -10.98 -2.98
CA ALA A 106 -11.25 -12.37 -2.60
C ALA A 106 -10.41 -13.14 -3.64
N VAL A 107 -10.45 -12.73 -4.92
CA VAL A 107 -9.68 -13.35 -5.99
C VAL A 107 -8.16 -13.21 -5.78
N PRO A 108 -7.58 -12.00 -5.68
CA PRO A 108 -6.16 -11.86 -5.39
C PRO A 108 -5.79 -12.42 -4.00
N ALA A 109 -6.71 -12.38 -3.02
CA ALA A 109 -6.50 -13.01 -1.70
C ALA A 109 -6.31 -14.53 -1.81
N ALA A 110 -7.16 -15.20 -2.59
CA ALA A 110 -7.10 -16.64 -2.82
C ALA A 110 -5.84 -17.02 -3.58
N ILE A 111 -5.48 -16.26 -4.61
CA ILE A 111 -4.23 -16.46 -5.38
C ILE A 111 -3.02 -16.32 -4.44
N TYR A 112 -2.96 -15.24 -3.65
CA TYR A 112 -1.89 -15.03 -2.68
C TYR A 112 -1.83 -16.17 -1.65
N GLY A 113 -2.98 -16.61 -1.14
CA GLY A 113 -3.08 -17.74 -0.21
C GLY A 113 -2.53 -19.03 -0.82
N LEU A 114 -2.93 -19.37 -2.04
CA LEU A 114 -2.48 -20.56 -2.75
C LEU A 114 -0.97 -20.54 -3.02
N ILE A 115 -0.42 -19.38 -3.39
CA ILE A 115 1.02 -19.20 -3.56
C ILE A 115 1.73 -19.33 -2.21
N ALA A 116 1.18 -18.75 -1.14
CA ALA A 116 1.76 -18.80 0.20
C ALA A 116 1.83 -20.22 0.79
N PHE A 117 1.03 -21.17 0.30
CA PHE A 117 1.18 -22.59 0.66
C PHE A 117 2.40 -23.26 0.02
N ARG A 118 2.88 -22.76 -1.12
CA ARG A 118 4.05 -23.29 -1.83
C ARG A 118 5.36 -22.58 -1.49
N LEU A 119 5.30 -21.42 -0.84
CA LEU A 119 6.51 -20.68 -0.45
C LEU A 119 7.29 -21.44 0.63
N PRO A 120 8.62 -21.56 0.49
CA PRO A 120 9.46 -22.13 1.54
C PRO A 120 9.43 -21.24 2.78
N GLU A 121 9.73 -21.82 3.94
CA GLU A 121 9.95 -21.02 5.15
C GLU A 121 11.25 -20.22 5.04
N SER A 122 11.31 -19.10 5.76
CA SER A 122 12.52 -18.27 5.77
C SER A 122 13.72 -19.07 6.30
N PRO A 123 14.88 -19.03 5.61
CA PRO A 123 16.10 -19.65 6.11
C PRO A 123 16.51 -19.13 7.49
N HIS A 124 16.29 -17.85 7.76
CA HIS A 124 16.58 -17.24 9.06
C HIS A 124 15.72 -17.87 10.18
N PHE A 125 14.42 -18.06 9.92
CA PHE A 125 13.51 -18.73 10.84
C PHE A 125 13.88 -20.21 11.05
N LEU A 126 14.32 -20.90 10.00
CA LEU A 126 14.72 -22.31 10.10
C LEU A 126 16.00 -22.49 10.94
N VAL A 127 17.00 -21.64 10.76
CA VAL A 127 18.23 -21.65 11.60
C VAL A 127 17.89 -21.34 13.05
N LEU A 128 17.02 -20.34 13.31
CA LEU A 128 16.56 -20.01 14.66
C LEU A 128 15.89 -21.19 15.38
N ASN A 129 15.15 -22.03 14.64
CA ASN A 129 14.50 -23.23 15.18
C ASN A 129 15.40 -24.49 15.14
N GLY A 130 16.69 -24.36 14.87
CA GLY A 130 17.63 -25.48 14.79
C GLY A 130 17.47 -26.39 13.57
N LYS A 131 16.65 -26.02 12.58
CA LYS A 131 16.42 -26.78 11.34
C LYS A 131 17.40 -26.39 10.23
N GLU A 132 18.69 -26.37 10.54
CA GLU A 132 19.71 -25.89 9.61
C GLU A 132 19.80 -26.70 8.31
N ASP A 133 19.58 -28.02 8.36
CA ASP A 133 19.60 -28.86 7.15
C ASP A 133 18.49 -28.50 6.15
N THR A 134 17.36 -28.02 6.65
CA THR A 134 16.28 -27.52 5.77
C THR A 134 16.64 -26.15 5.22
N ALA A 135 17.28 -25.30 6.02
CA ALA A 135 17.79 -24.01 5.56
C ALA A 135 18.87 -24.17 4.47
N ARG A 136 19.77 -25.15 4.59
CA ARG A 136 20.78 -25.52 3.58
C ARG A 136 20.13 -25.80 2.22
N LYS A 137 19.15 -26.72 2.21
CA LYS A 137 18.43 -27.10 0.97
C LYS A 137 17.76 -25.90 0.29
N ILE A 138 17.21 -24.99 1.08
CA ILE A 138 16.57 -23.77 0.56
C ILE A 138 17.62 -22.82 -0.03
N PHE A 139 18.74 -22.60 0.66
CA PHE A 139 19.85 -21.79 0.12
C PHE A 139 20.44 -22.38 -1.16
N ASP A 140 20.67 -23.70 -1.21
CA ASP A 140 21.19 -24.37 -2.41
C ASP A 140 20.24 -24.24 -3.60
N THR A 141 18.93 -24.19 -3.34
CA THR A 141 17.90 -24.01 -4.39
C THR A 141 17.82 -22.56 -4.85
N LEU A 142 17.92 -21.59 -3.94
CA LEU A 142 17.73 -20.17 -4.23
C LEU A 142 18.99 -19.48 -4.73
N MET A 143 20.16 -19.96 -4.30
CA MET A 143 21.47 -19.36 -4.54
C MET A 143 22.48 -20.46 -4.96
N PRO A 144 22.20 -21.19 -6.05
CA PRO A 144 23.06 -22.29 -6.48
C PRO A 144 24.48 -21.79 -6.79
N GLY A 145 25.48 -22.42 -6.16
CA GLY A 145 26.89 -22.09 -6.34
C GLY A 145 27.45 -21.03 -5.39
N ASP A 146 26.63 -20.48 -4.48
CA ASP A 146 27.11 -19.63 -3.38
C ASP A 146 27.56 -20.48 -2.17
N ASP A 147 28.35 -19.91 -1.26
CA ASP A 147 28.79 -20.59 -0.03
C ASP A 147 27.64 -20.64 0.98
N THR A 148 26.76 -21.65 0.83
CA THR A 148 25.62 -21.90 1.73
C THR A 148 26.05 -21.97 3.19
N GLU A 149 27.20 -22.57 3.48
CA GLU A 149 27.72 -22.69 4.85
C GLU A 149 28.13 -21.33 5.43
N ARG A 150 28.68 -20.44 4.61
CA ARG A 150 28.93 -19.06 5.02
C ARG A 150 27.63 -18.34 5.37
N HIS A 151 26.57 -18.47 4.58
CA HIS A 151 25.28 -17.84 4.89
C HIS A 151 24.69 -18.35 6.21
N ILE A 152 24.75 -19.65 6.46
CA ILE A 152 24.27 -20.23 7.73
C ILE A 152 25.11 -19.74 8.91
N ARG A 153 26.44 -19.68 8.77
CA ARG A 153 27.32 -19.10 9.82
C ARG A 153 26.98 -17.64 10.09
N GLU A 154 26.83 -16.81 9.06
CA GLU A 154 26.48 -15.39 9.20
C GLU A 154 25.14 -15.21 9.93
N ILE A 155 24.13 -16.04 9.60
CA ILE A 155 22.82 -16.02 10.30
C ILE A 155 22.99 -16.45 11.76
N ARG A 156 23.71 -17.55 12.02
CA ARG A 156 23.92 -18.06 13.37
C ARG A 156 24.64 -17.04 14.25
N ASP A 157 25.65 -16.38 13.71
CA ASP A 157 26.39 -15.34 14.42
C ASP A 157 25.52 -14.11 14.68
N SER A 158 24.69 -13.72 13.72
CA SER A 158 23.68 -12.65 13.89
C SER A 158 22.70 -12.98 15.02
N ILE A 159 22.17 -14.21 15.06
CA ILE A 159 21.25 -14.65 16.12
C ILE A 159 21.93 -14.61 17.49
N LYS A 160 23.17 -15.11 17.60
CA LYS A 160 23.94 -15.05 18.85
C LYS A 160 24.19 -13.61 19.29
N GLN A 161 24.51 -12.71 18.35
CA GLN A 161 24.66 -11.29 18.64
C GLN A 161 23.34 -10.67 19.11
N ASP A 162 22.21 -11.03 18.52
CA ASP A 162 20.89 -10.57 18.94
C ASP A 162 20.50 -11.09 20.33
N GLU A 163 20.80 -12.35 20.67
CA GLU A 163 20.60 -12.88 22.03
C GLU A 163 21.43 -12.13 23.08
N LEU A 164 22.69 -11.83 22.75
CA LEU A 164 23.57 -11.03 23.61
C LEU A 164 23.08 -9.57 23.74
N SER A 165 22.50 -9.01 22.68
CA SER A 165 21.96 -7.65 22.64
C SER A 165 20.61 -7.53 23.34
N THR A 166 19.79 -8.59 23.30
CA THR A 166 18.50 -8.67 24.01
C THR A 166 18.71 -8.57 25.53
N LYS A 167 19.79 -9.15 26.06
CA LYS A 167 20.19 -9.00 27.47
C LYS A 167 20.59 -7.57 27.87
N LYS A 168 20.88 -6.69 26.90
CA LYS A 168 21.26 -5.28 27.14
C LYS A 168 20.13 -4.27 26.86
N GLY A 169 18.93 -4.74 26.51
CA GLY A 169 17.79 -3.88 26.19
C GLY A 169 17.85 -3.36 24.76
N SER A 170 17.65 -4.24 23.78
CA SER A 170 17.80 -3.99 22.34
C SER A 170 17.08 -2.74 21.81
N LEU A 171 15.90 -2.40 22.32
CA LEU A 171 15.16 -1.18 21.91
C LEU A 171 15.36 0.00 22.86
N ARG A 172 15.84 -0.24 24.09
CA ARG A 172 15.95 0.79 25.12
C ARG A 172 17.19 1.64 24.88
N GLY A 173 16.97 2.94 24.70
CA GLY A 173 18.06 3.90 24.48
C GLY A 173 17.99 5.08 25.44
N LYS A 174 19.00 5.94 25.35
CA LYS A 174 19.16 7.12 26.21
C LYS A 174 18.14 8.24 25.91
N ALA A 175 17.53 8.22 24.73
CA ALA A 175 16.57 9.24 24.30
C ALA A 175 15.13 8.76 24.52
N PHE A 176 14.47 9.26 25.57
CA PHE A 176 13.09 8.89 25.93
C PHE A 176 12.85 7.38 26.05
N GLY A 177 13.87 6.62 26.46
CA GLY A 177 13.77 5.17 26.63
C GLY A 177 13.85 4.37 25.32
N LEU A 178 14.12 4.99 24.16
CA LEU A 178 14.33 4.31 22.88
C LEU A 178 15.65 4.73 22.20
N GLN A 179 16.16 3.90 21.29
CA GLN A 179 17.34 4.25 20.49
C GLN A 179 17.02 5.33 19.45
N PRO A 180 17.96 6.24 19.12
CA PRO A 180 17.74 7.29 18.12
C PRO A 180 17.29 6.76 16.74
N VAL A 181 17.78 5.60 16.32
CA VAL A 181 17.39 4.96 15.05
C VAL A 181 15.91 4.58 15.04
N VAL A 182 15.37 4.13 16.19
CA VAL A 182 13.95 3.81 16.34
C VAL A 182 13.10 5.07 16.20
N TRP A 183 13.53 6.18 16.81
CA TRP A 183 12.86 7.48 16.65
C TRP A 183 12.83 7.97 15.21
N ILE A 184 13.94 7.84 14.47
CA ILE A 184 13.99 8.19 13.04
C ILE A 184 12.95 7.38 12.26
N GLY A 185 12.86 6.07 12.51
CA GLY A 185 11.85 5.21 11.88
C GLY A 185 10.42 5.65 12.21
N ILE A 186 10.10 5.87 13.49
CA ILE A 186 8.78 6.31 13.94
C ILE A 186 8.41 7.65 13.29
N ILE A 187 9.29 8.64 13.35
CA ILE A 187 9.03 9.98 12.81
C ILE A 187 8.84 9.90 11.29
N LEU A 188 9.67 9.15 10.57
CA LEU A 188 9.50 8.97 9.13
C LEU A 188 8.15 8.30 8.79
N SER A 189 7.74 7.28 9.55
CA SER A 189 6.43 6.62 9.35
C SER A 189 5.25 7.56 9.66
N VAL A 190 5.35 8.39 10.70
CA VAL A 190 4.33 9.40 11.02
C VAL A 190 4.25 10.47 9.92
N LEU A 191 5.40 10.99 9.50
CA LEU A 191 5.48 11.98 8.43
C LEU A 191 4.92 11.44 7.11
N GLN A 192 5.18 10.17 6.78
CA GLN A 192 4.60 9.52 5.61
C GLN A 192 3.06 9.57 5.61
N GLN A 193 2.42 9.42 6.78
CA GLN A 193 0.96 9.51 6.89
C GLN A 193 0.47 10.97 6.88
N PHE A 194 1.21 11.89 7.49
CA PHE A 194 0.87 13.32 7.51
C PHE A 194 0.97 14.02 6.16
N VAL A 195 1.66 13.44 5.19
CA VAL A 195 1.56 13.86 3.79
C VAL A 195 0.11 13.80 3.28
N GLY A 196 -0.76 12.99 3.89
CA GLY A 196 -2.18 12.93 3.55
C GLY A 196 -2.51 12.06 2.34
N ILE A 197 -1.58 11.18 1.93
CA ILE A 197 -1.79 10.31 0.76
C ILE A 197 -3.03 9.43 0.88
N ASN A 198 -3.38 8.97 2.09
CA ASN A 198 -4.60 8.20 2.32
C ASN A 198 -5.87 9.05 2.14
N VAL A 199 -5.82 10.36 2.42
CA VAL A 199 -6.96 11.25 2.17
C VAL A 199 -7.22 11.32 0.68
N ILE A 200 -6.16 11.46 -0.12
CA ILE A 200 -6.26 11.43 -1.58
C ILE A 200 -6.84 10.10 -2.06
N PHE A 201 -6.37 8.95 -1.57
CA PHE A 201 -6.90 7.65 -2.03
C PHE A 201 -8.34 7.37 -1.57
N TYR A 202 -8.70 7.66 -0.31
CA TYR A 202 -10.01 7.34 0.23
C TYR A 202 -11.10 8.33 -0.17
N TYR A 203 -10.73 9.60 -0.37
CA TYR A 203 -11.68 10.67 -0.67
C TYR A 203 -11.48 11.26 -2.06
N SER A 204 -10.69 10.63 -2.95
CA SER A 204 -10.41 11.14 -4.30
C SER A 204 -11.68 11.58 -5.01
N THR A 205 -12.67 10.68 -5.09
CA THR A 205 -13.94 10.91 -5.80
C THR A 205 -14.74 12.04 -5.17
N THR A 206 -14.82 12.08 -3.83
CA THR A 206 -15.47 13.17 -3.09
C THR A 206 -14.78 14.51 -3.30
N LEU A 207 -13.45 14.52 -3.33
CA LEU A 207 -12.64 15.73 -3.48
C LEU A 207 -12.79 16.29 -4.90
N TRP A 208 -12.82 15.45 -5.92
CA TRP A 208 -13.10 15.87 -7.29
C TRP A 208 -14.53 16.39 -7.47
N LYS A 209 -15.53 15.73 -6.87
CA LYS A 209 -16.91 16.23 -6.84
C LYS A 209 -17.02 17.59 -6.16
N ALA A 210 -16.30 17.81 -5.06
CA ALA A 210 -16.30 19.08 -4.33
C ALA A 210 -15.69 20.25 -5.12
N VAL A 211 -14.82 19.96 -6.09
CA VAL A 211 -14.21 20.96 -7.00
C VAL A 211 -15.09 21.21 -8.24
N GLY A 212 -16.23 20.52 -8.37
CA GLY A 212 -17.21 20.75 -9.44
C GLY A 212 -17.12 19.78 -10.62
N PHE A 213 -16.34 18.70 -10.54
CA PHE A 213 -16.31 17.66 -11.57
C PHE A 213 -17.52 16.73 -11.46
N HIS A 214 -18.10 16.32 -12.60
CA HIS A 214 -19.19 15.35 -12.64
C HIS A 214 -18.72 13.95 -12.17
N GLU A 215 -19.66 13.09 -11.76
CA GLU A 215 -19.38 11.77 -11.19
C GLU A 215 -18.67 10.82 -12.17
N GLN A 216 -19.01 10.88 -13.45
CA GLN A 216 -18.38 10.08 -14.50
C GLN A 216 -16.93 10.54 -14.79
N ASP A 217 -16.68 11.85 -14.74
CA ASP A 217 -15.33 12.39 -14.87
C ASP A 217 -14.48 12.03 -13.65
N SER A 218 -15.07 12.02 -12.46
CA SER A 218 -14.36 11.70 -11.21
C SER A 218 -13.78 10.29 -11.21
N LEU A 219 -14.51 9.29 -11.72
CA LEU A 219 -14.01 7.92 -11.86
C LEU A 219 -12.83 7.85 -12.84
N THR A 220 -12.96 8.51 -13.99
CA THR A 220 -11.90 8.57 -15.00
C THR A 220 -10.64 9.24 -14.45
N ILE A 221 -10.80 10.32 -13.67
CA ILE A 221 -9.70 11.03 -13.01
C ILE A 221 -9.05 10.15 -11.92
N SER A 222 -9.83 9.41 -11.13
CA SER A 222 -9.26 8.49 -10.11
C SER A 222 -8.46 7.36 -10.75
N VAL A 223 -8.93 6.79 -11.88
CA VAL A 223 -8.17 5.80 -12.66
C VAL A 223 -6.91 6.42 -13.24
N ALA A 224 -7.00 7.62 -13.85
CA ALA A 224 -5.84 8.32 -14.40
C ALA A 224 -4.79 8.64 -13.31
N THR A 225 -5.23 9.11 -12.14
CA THR A 225 -4.36 9.38 -10.97
C THR A 225 -3.63 8.11 -10.54
N SER A 226 -4.28 6.96 -10.61
CA SER A 226 -3.70 5.66 -10.26
C SER A 226 -2.68 5.16 -11.28
N VAL A 227 -2.93 5.41 -12.58
CA VAL A 227 -1.93 5.17 -13.64
C VAL A 227 -0.71 6.05 -13.42
N THR A 228 -0.92 7.34 -13.16
CA THR A 228 0.18 8.27 -12.85
C THR A 228 0.97 7.80 -11.63
N ASN A 229 0.30 7.30 -10.58
CA ASN A 229 0.97 6.74 -9.40
C ASN A 229 1.87 5.54 -9.76
N ILE A 230 1.42 4.61 -10.61
CA ILE A 230 2.27 3.51 -11.09
C ILE A 230 3.48 4.04 -11.86
N LEU A 231 3.27 4.95 -12.81
CA LEU A 231 4.35 5.50 -13.63
C LEU A 231 5.39 6.23 -12.78
N VAL A 232 4.94 7.07 -11.85
CA VAL A 232 5.83 7.78 -10.91
C VAL A 232 6.54 6.80 -9.99
N THR A 233 5.88 5.71 -9.56
CA THR A 233 6.52 4.66 -8.76
C THR A 233 7.63 3.97 -9.54
N LEU A 234 7.42 3.64 -10.82
CA LEU A 234 8.46 3.04 -11.68
C LEU A 234 9.65 4.00 -11.83
N VAL A 235 9.40 5.29 -12.06
CA VAL A 235 10.44 6.32 -12.10
C VAL A 235 11.19 6.39 -10.77
N ALA A 236 10.48 6.44 -9.64
CA ALA A 236 11.09 6.49 -8.32
C ALA A 236 11.97 5.27 -8.04
N ILE A 237 11.55 4.07 -8.45
CA ILE A 237 12.34 2.84 -8.34
C ILE A 237 13.60 2.92 -9.20
N ALA A 238 13.50 3.39 -10.44
CA ALA A 238 14.66 3.55 -11.31
C ALA A 238 15.65 4.62 -10.78
N LEU A 239 15.13 5.65 -10.11
CA LEU A 239 15.90 6.78 -9.64
C LEU A 239 16.56 6.53 -8.27
N VAL A 240 15.91 5.74 -7.39
CA VAL A 240 16.40 5.49 -6.02
C VAL A 240 17.72 4.75 -5.99
N ASP A 241 17.95 3.85 -6.95
CA ASP A 241 19.19 3.11 -7.06
C ASP A 241 20.33 3.97 -7.63
N ARG A 242 20.01 5.07 -8.36
CA ARG A 242 21.01 5.98 -8.96
C ARG A 242 21.35 7.18 -8.07
N ILE A 243 20.35 7.83 -7.47
CA ILE A 243 20.50 9.09 -6.72
C ILE A 243 20.55 8.83 -5.19
N GLY A 244 20.09 7.66 -4.75
CA GLY A 244 19.97 7.32 -3.34
C GLY A 244 18.67 7.83 -2.71
N ARG A 245 18.40 7.35 -1.49
CA ARG A 245 17.10 7.53 -0.81
C ARG A 245 16.86 8.94 -0.27
N ARG A 246 17.87 9.56 0.36
CA ARG A 246 17.72 10.86 1.05
C ARG A 246 17.37 12.01 0.11
N PRO A 247 18.03 12.19 -1.06
CA PRO A 247 17.68 13.28 -1.97
C PRO A 247 16.26 13.15 -2.53
N ILE A 248 15.83 11.93 -2.86
CA ILE A 248 14.47 11.66 -3.36
C ILE A 248 13.42 11.99 -2.30
N LEU A 249 13.65 11.62 -1.05
CA LEU A 249 12.76 11.99 0.06
C LEU A 249 12.67 13.50 0.24
N LEU A 250 13.80 14.22 0.19
CA LEU A 250 13.80 15.68 0.32
C LEU A 250 13.10 16.37 -0.85
N ALA A 251 13.40 15.98 -2.08
CA ALA A 251 12.76 16.52 -3.27
C ALA A 251 11.25 16.24 -3.28
N GLY A 252 10.84 15.03 -2.89
CA GLY A 252 9.44 14.65 -2.74
C GLY A 252 8.72 15.50 -1.70
N SER A 253 9.33 15.70 -0.52
CA SER A 253 8.75 16.55 0.53
C SER A 253 8.59 18.01 0.10
N ILE A 254 9.57 18.57 -0.61
CA ILE A 254 9.48 19.93 -1.16
C ILE A 254 8.34 20.01 -2.18
N GLY A 255 8.27 19.05 -3.11
CA GLY A 255 7.20 18.98 -4.11
C GLY A 255 5.82 18.92 -3.47
N MET A 256 5.65 18.04 -2.47
CA MET A 256 4.39 17.91 -1.72
C MET A 256 4.04 19.20 -0.98
N ALA A 257 5.00 19.86 -0.34
CA ALA A 257 4.76 21.13 0.36
C ALA A 257 4.29 22.23 -0.60
N VAL A 258 4.92 22.34 -1.78
CA VAL A 258 4.51 23.30 -2.81
C VAL A 258 3.12 22.96 -3.35
N SER A 259 2.84 21.70 -3.66
CA SER A 259 1.53 21.28 -4.18
C SER A 259 0.40 21.47 -3.18
N LEU A 260 0.60 21.13 -1.90
CA LEU A 260 -0.38 21.34 -0.84
C LEU A 260 -0.56 22.83 -0.54
N GLY A 261 0.51 23.62 -0.59
CA GLY A 261 0.43 25.09 -0.49
C GLY A 261 -0.37 25.71 -1.64
N ALA A 262 -0.13 25.26 -2.88
CA ALA A 262 -0.91 25.68 -4.04
C ALA A 262 -2.39 25.28 -3.93
N MET A 263 -2.66 24.06 -3.48
CA MET A 263 -4.03 23.60 -3.23
C MET A 263 -4.72 24.45 -2.14
N ALA A 264 -4.04 24.76 -1.04
CA ALA A 264 -4.59 25.61 0.02
C ALA A 264 -4.92 27.02 -0.49
N LEU A 265 -4.08 27.60 -1.36
CA LEU A 265 -4.35 28.89 -2.00
C LEU A 265 -5.49 28.84 -3.02
N ALA A 266 -5.58 27.77 -3.81
CA ALA A 266 -6.66 27.57 -4.75
C ALA A 266 -8.02 27.43 -4.03
N PHE A 267 -8.06 26.68 -2.93
CA PHE A 267 -9.27 26.54 -2.11
C PHE A 267 -9.59 27.79 -1.28
N SER A 268 -8.60 28.59 -0.85
CA SER A 268 -8.87 29.86 -0.15
C SER A 268 -9.39 30.95 -1.07
N SER A 269 -9.08 30.86 -2.36
CA SER A 269 -9.60 31.74 -3.41
C SER A 269 -10.87 31.22 -4.09
N ALA A 270 -11.38 30.05 -3.67
CA ALA A 270 -12.62 29.50 -4.17
C ALA A 270 -13.82 30.29 -3.63
N THR A 271 -14.68 30.76 -4.53
CA THR A 271 -15.94 31.44 -4.21
C THR A 271 -17.12 30.53 -4.52
N GLY A 272 -17.97 30.25 -3.52
CA GLY A 272 -19.18 29.42 -3.64
C GLY A 272 -19.38 28.44 -2.46
N THR A 273 -20.55 27.81 -2.37
CA THR A 273 -20.85 26.72 -1.41
C THR A 273 -21.64 25.62 -2.11
N GLY A 274 -21.23 24.36 -1.96
CA GLY A 274 -21.92 23.21 -2.56
C GLY A 274 -21.64 23.05 -4.06
N SER A 275 -22.68 22.97 -4.89
CA SER A 275 -22.60 22.71 -6.34
C SER A 275 -22.24 23.93 -7.20
N SER A 276 -21.95 25.09 -6.60
CA SER A 276 -21.60 26.35 -7.28
C SER A 276 -20.17 26.82 -6.98
N VAL A 277 -19.29 25.91 -6.55
CA VAL A 277 -17.87 26.22 -6.34
C VAL A 277 -17.24 26.52 -7.70
N SER A 278 -16.88 27.79 -7.92
CA SER A 278 -16.11 28.20 -9.08
C SER A 278 -14.70 28.61 -8.65
N LEU A 279 -13.68 28.07 -9.30
CA LEU A 279 -12.30 28.52 -9.13
C LEU A 279 -12.08 29.79 -9.96
N SER A 280 -11.52 30.83 -9.34
CA SER A 280 -11.13 32.05 -10.05
C SER A 280 -10.11 31.73 -11.16
N GLY A 281 -10.28 32.38 -12.32
CA GLY A 281 -9.76 31.99 -13.65
C GLY A 281 -8.24 31.79 -13.84
N ALA A 282 -7.41 31.96 -12.81
CA ALA A 282 -5.99 31.60 -12.85
C ALA A 282 -5.73 30.10 -12.58
N TRP A 283 -6.68 29.39 -11.94
CA TRP A 283 -6.52 27.98 -11.53
C TRP A 283 -7.33 26.99 -12.38
N VAL A 284 -8.07 27.49 -13.36
CA VAL A 284 -8.83 26.69 -14.34
C VAL A 284 -7.84 26.21 -15.41
N LEU A 285 -7.03 25.20 -15.08
CA LEU A 285 -6.06 24.59 -16.00
C LEU A 285 -6.69 23.64 -17.03
N TRP A 286 -8.00 23.43 -16.95
CA TRP A 286 -8.79 22.71 -17.96
C TRP A 286 -9.93 23.63 -18.38
N PRO A 287 -10.22 23.82 -19.68
CA PRO A 287 -11.32 24.69 -20.10
C PRO A 287 -12.58 24.20 -19.39
N SER A 288 -13.14 25.04 -18.53
CA SER A 288 -14.47 24.84 -18.00
C SER A 288 -15.38 24.58 -19.20
N LEU A 289 -15.86 23.35 -19.34
CA LEU A 289 -17.03 23.12 -20.18
C LEU A 289 -18.08 24.11 -19.67
N PRO A 290 -18.66 24.93 -20.56
CA PRO A 290 -19.61 25.94 -20.16
C PRO A 290 -20.72 25.27 -19.36
N PRO A 291 -21.29 25.94 -18.34
CA PRO A 291 -22.50 25.44 -17.71
C PRO A 291 -23.54 25.36 -18.82
N THR A 292 -23.85 24.15 -19.30
CA THR A 292 -24.99 23.92 -20.17
C THR A 292 -26.21 24.15 -19.30
N SER A 293 -26.62 25.41 -19.26
CA SER A 293 -27.94 25.80 -18.82
C SER A 293 -28.96 25.12 -19.71
N SER A 294 -30.00 24.61 -19.04
CA SER A 294 -31.30 24.19 -19.55
C SER A 294 -31.45 22.75 -20.08
N TRP A 295 -32.33 22.05 -19.35
CA TRP A 295 -33.08 20.81 -19.60
C TRP A 295 -32.49 19.49 -19.10
#